data_AF-A0A0F9D1H1-F1
#
_entry.id   AF-A0A0F9D1H1-F1
#
_cell.length_a   1.000
_cell.length_b   1.000
_cell.length_c   1.000
_cell.angle_alpha   90.00
_cell.angle_beta   90.00
_cell.angle_gamma   90.00
#
_symmetry.space_group_name_H-M   'P 1'
#
loop_
_entity.id
_entity.type
_entity.pdbx_description
1 polymer ?
#
loop_
_entity_poly.entity_id
_entity_poly.type
_entity_poly.pdbx_seq_one_letter_code
_entity_poly.pdbx_strand_id
1 'polypeptide(L)'
;HYYNSFELIVKNQIPNFLKRLELKKDRSKINDYIKLLWESDNIVVNNLLKEHSKNMILILKDLLESKLIFEYHTLNLHLLQIEVYMNSILVNFIDKKAFSSILELNEELIELHVNLSEILGVPDTYLHTILLSGGYYSSYKLEKAREYYEQGLKIAKEKNHQYYIDKFNYNIKHLDDPPEEPFKLDDIKTIPLSITIKTLKWFKSPSLDSITDSALKKSYEIALNDLDPLEILKSCKNCIVSYYPSMYGQAEGLYSMGAKQIGCTKKKKIVESSNLHSMFILFQKKLCEGCEFNEPREESFDPPTYIIENMRLRMIGLKELLN
;
A
#
# COMPACT_ATOMS: atom_id res chain seq x y z
N HIS A 1 -9.86 10.52 -4.74
CA HIS A 1 -10.54 10.88 -3.47
C HIS A 1 -10.25 9.90 -2.36
N TYR A 2 -10.50 8.59 -2.54
CA TYR A 2 -10.13 7.55 -1.56
C TYR A 2 -8.69 7.68 -1.03
N TYR A 3 -7.68 7.60 -1.92
CA TYR A 3 -6.27 7.70 -1.53
C TYR A 3 -5.90 9.05 -0.90
N ASN A 4 -6.52 10.14 -1.36
CA ASN A 4 -6.31 11.47 -0.77
C ASN A 4 -6.87 11.54 0.66
N SER A 5 -8.07 10.99 0.90
CA SER A 5 -8.64 10.91 2.25
C SER A 5 -7.77 10.04 3.15
N PHE A 6 -7.34 8.87 2.67
CA PHE A 6 -6.43 7.99 3.41
C PHE A 6 -5.14 8.73 3.78
N GLU A 7 -4.49 9.39 2.83
CA GLU A 7 -3.26 10.13 3.08
C GLU A 7 -3.46 11.27 4.09
N LEU A 8 -4.54 12.04 3.95
CA LEU A 8 -4.88 13.11 4.89
C LEU A 8 -5.09 12.56 6.31
N ILE A 9 -5.81 11.45 6.44
CA ILE A 9 -6.07 10.80 7.72
C ILE A 9 -4.77 10.29 8.34
N VAL A 10 -4.01 9.48 7.60
CA VAL A 10 -2.80 8.81 8.11
C VAL A 10 -1.68 9.80 8.41
N LYS A 11 -1.43 10.77 7.52
CA LYS A 11 -0.30 11.71 7.70
C LYS A 11 -0.62 12.88 8.63
N ASN A 12 -1.89 13.28 8.75
CA ASN A 12 -2.24 14.52 9.46
C ASN A 12 -3.17 14.27 10.67
N GLN A 13 -4.23 13.47 10.52
CA GLN A 13 -5.22 13.32 11.60
C GLN A 13 -4.77 12.36 12.70
N ILE A 14 -4.28 11.16 12.35
CA ILE A 14 -3.82 10.18 13.35
C ILE A 14 -2.74 10.78 14.25
N PRO A 15 -1.64 11.37 13.74
CA PRO A 15 -0.58 11.89 14.62
C PRO A 15 -1.07 13.00 15.55
N ASN A 16 -1.93 13.89 15.04
CA ASN A 16 -2.54 14.95 15.86
C ASN A 16 -3.43 14.37 16.95
N PHE A 17 -4.23 13.35 16.63
CA PHE A 17 -5.09 12.67 17.59
C PHE A 17 -4.28 11.97 18.69
N LEU A 18 -3.23 11.22 18.32
CA LEU A 18 -2.35 10.56 19.28
C LEU A 18 -1.67 11.57 20.20
N LYS A 19 -1.13 12.66 19.65
CA LYS A 19 -0.52 13.74 20.44
C LYS A 19 -1.52 14.42 21.38
N ARG A 20 -2.78 14.62 20.96
CA ARG A 20 -3.85 15.12 21.83
C ARG A 20 -4.10 14.19 23.02
N LEU A 21 -4.12 12.88 22.79
CA LEU A 21 -4.32 11.89 23.85
C LEU A 21 -3.14 11.81 24.82
N GLU A 22 -1.91 11.91 24.33
CA GLU A 22 -0.70 12.00 25.17
C GLU A 22 -0.74 13.24 26.07
N LEU A 23 -1.01 14.42 25.50
CA LEU A 23 -1.06 15.67 26.26
C LEU A 23 -2.22 15.71 27.27
N LYS A 24 -3.36 15.07 26.96
CA LYS A 24 -4.49 14.95 27.91
C LYS A 24 -4.11 14.15 29.17
N LYS A 25 -3.18 13.19 29.06
CA LYS A 25 -2.69 12.40 30.20
C LYS A 25 -1.74 13.19 31.10
N ASP A 26 -1.10 14.25 30.58
CA ASP A 26 -0.16 15.10 31.32
C ASP A 26 -0.75 16.50 31.58
N ARG A 27 -1.39 16.66 32.74
CA ARG A 27 -2.03 17.92 33.15
C ARG A 27 -1.09 19.12 33.21
N SER A 28 0.23 18.90 33.29
CA SER A 28 1.22 19.98 33.32
C SER A 28 1.38 20.67 31.96
N LYS A 29 0.93 20.04 30.87
CA LYS A 29 1.06 20.52 29.49
C LYS A 29 -0.25 21.07 28.90
N ILE A 30 -1.15 21.56 29.75
CA ILE A 30 -2.46 22.03 29.29
C ILE A 30 -2.38 23.19 28.28
N ASN A 31 -1.37 24.05 28.37
CA ASN A 31 -1.15 25.12 27.41
C ASN A 31 -0.70 24.60 26.04
N ASP A 32 0.18 23.58 26.01
CA ASP A 32 0.57 22.91 24.77
C ASP A 32 -0.60 22.13 24.17
N TYR A 33 -1.49 21.58 25.02
CA TYR A 33 -2.72 20.93 24.58
C TYR A 33 -3.69 21.94 23.96
N ILE A 34 -3.92 23.10 24.59
CA ILE A 34 -4.78 24.16 24.04
C ILE A 34 -4.19 24.69 22.72
N LYS A 35 -2.88 24.95 22.68
CA LYS A 35 -2.18 25.36 21.46
C LYS A 35 -2.32 24.30 20.36
N LEU A 36 -2.13 23.03 20.69
CA LEU A 36 -2.33 21.93 19.75
C LEU A 36 -3.78 21.90 19.27
N LEU A 37 -4.79 22.02 20.14
CA LEU A 37 -6.20 22.06 19.74
C LEU A 37 -6.44 23.16 18.70
N TRP A 38 -5.90 24.37 18.92
CA TRP A 38 -6.01 25.48 17.97
C TRP A 38 -5.25 25.24 16.66
N GLU A 39 -4.07 24.60 16.70
CA GLU A 39 -3.27 24.28 15.50
C GLU A 39 -3.84 23.07 14.72
N SER A 40 -4.48 22.13 15.42
CA SER A 40 -5.05 20.89 14.87
C SER A 40 -6.54 21.01 14.53
N ASP A 41 -7.20 22.11 14.93
CA ASP A 41 -8.33 22.68 14.19
C ASP A 41 -7.81 23.28 12.87
N ASN A 42 -7.12 22.43 12.09
CA ASN A 42 -6.72 22.73 10.75
C ASN A 42 -7.98 22.67 9.90
N ILE A 43 -8.73 23.77 9.95
CA ILE A 43 -9.97 23.99 9.21
C ILE A 43 -9.78 23.60 7.74
N VAL A 44 -8.59 23.82 7.18
CA VAL A 44 -8.24 23.42 5.81
C VAL A 44 -8.26 21.89 5.64
N VAL A 45 -7.54 21.14 6.48
CA VAL A 45 -7.54 19.65 6.42
C VAL A 45 -8.95 19.09 6.66
N ASN A 46 -9.68 19.63 7.64
CA ASN A 46 -11.05 19.19 7.93
C ASN A 46 -12.00 19.50 6.78
N ASN A 47 -11.86 20.65 6.12
CA ASN A 47 -12.64 21.00 4.93
C ASN A 47 -12.31 20.09 3.75
N LEU A 48 -11.03 19.78 3.51
CA LEU A 48 -10.61 18.85 2.46
C LEU A 48 -11.15 17.43 2.70
N LEU A 49 -11.05 16.93 3.93
CA LEU A 49 -11.65 15.64 4.31
C LEU A 49 -13.16 15.65 4.10
N LYS A 50 -13.85 16.70 4.52
CA LYS A 50 -15.29 16.87 4.32
C LYS A 50 -15.65 16.86 2.83
N GLU A 51 -14.89 17.58 2.01
CA GLU A 51 -15.09 17.62 0.56
C GLU A 51 -14.88 16.24 -0.08
N HIS A 52 -13.78 15.57 0.24
CA HIS A 52 -13.50 14.24 -0.29
C HIS A 52 -14.53 13.20 0.17
N SER A 53 -14.96 13.24 1.42
CA SER A 53 -16.04 12.39 1.93
C SER A 53 -17.36 12.64 1.22
N LYS A 54 -17.72 13.91 0.98
CA LYS A 54 -18.90 14.27 0.21
C LYS A 54 -18.82 13.70 -1.21
N ASN A 55 -17.68 13.85 -1.88
CA ASN A 55 -17.49 13.31 -3.23
C ASN A 55 -17.56 11.78 -3.25
N MET A 56 -17.00 11.09 -2.25
CA MET A 56 -17.13 9.63 -2.15
C MET A 56 -18.58 9.18 -1.96
N ILE A 57 -19.36 9.88 -1.13
CA ILE A 57 -20.80 9.59 -0.96
C ILE A 57 -21.57 9.80 -2.26
N LEU A 58 -21.27 10.87 -3.01
CA LEU A 58 -21.89 11.11 -4.32
C LEU A 58 -21.54 9.99 -5.30
N ILE A 59 -20.28 9.57 -5.37
CA ILE A 59 -19.86 8.44 -6.23
C ILE A 59 -20.59 7.15 -5.82
N LEU A 60 -20.65 6.83 -4.52
CA LEU A 60 -21.36 5.65 -4.03
C LEU A 60 -22.85 5.67 -4.41
N LYS A 61 -23.48 6.85 -4.31
CA LYS A 61 -24.86 7.04 -4.72
C LYS A 61 -25.03 6.84 -6.23
N ASP A 62 -24.17 7.43 -7.04
CA ASP A 62 -24.21 7.30 -8.50
C ASP A 62 -24.02 5.84 -8.93
N LEU A 63 -23.12 5.09 -8.27
CA LEU A 63 -22.91 3.67 -8.50
C LEU A 63 -24.17 2.84 -8.19
N LEU A 64 -24.83 3.11 -7.05
CA LEU A 64 -26.09 2.46 -6.68
C LEU A 64 -27.21 2.78 -7.67
N GLU A 65 -27.41 4.05 -8.02
CA GLU A 65 -28.45 4.47 -8.97
C GLU A 65 -28.20 3.89 -10.37
N SER A 66 -26.94 3.76 -10.76
CA SER A 66 -26.51 3.12 -12.02
C SER A 66 -26.53 1.59 -11.95
N LYS A 67 -26.90 0.99 -10.80
CA LYS A 67 -26.90 -0.46 -10.56
C LYS A 67 -25.54 -1.13 -10.73
N LEU A 68 -24.45 -0.39 -10.54
CA LEU A 68 -23.07 -0.87 -10.54
C LEU A 68 -22.72 -1.42 -9.15
N ILE A 69 -23.38 -2.51 -8.79
CA ILE A 69 -23.37 -3.07 -7.41
C ILE A 69 -21.99 -3.62 -7.05
N PHE A 70 -21.26 -4.19 -8.00
CA PHE A 70 -19.91 -4.70 -7.77
C PHE A 70 -18.94 -3.57 -7.41
N GLU A 71 -18.91 -2.51 -8.22
CA GLU A 71 -18.08 -1.33 -8.00
C GLU A 71 -18.45 -0.61 -6.70
N TYR A 72 -19.75 -0.52 -6.40
CA TYR A 72 -20.24 0.01 -5.13
C TYR A 72 -19.67 -0.80 -3.95
N HIS A 73 -19.76 -2.13 -4.02
CA HIS A 73 -19.24 -3.00 -2.96
C HIS A 73 -17.72 -2.86 -2.82
N THR A 74 -16.98 -2.90 -3.93
CA THR A 74 -15.51 -2.72 -3.93
C THR A 74 -15.09 -1.40 -3.30
N LEU A 75 -15.77 -0.29 -3.61
CA LEU A 75 -15.45 1.01 -3.01
C LEU A 75 -15.71 1.02 -1.50
N ASN A 76 -16.80 0.38 -1.03
CA ASN A 76 -17.06 0.26 0.41
C ASN A 76 -16.03 -0.63 1.11
N LEU A 77 -15.57 -1.73 0.50
CA LEU A 77 -14.50 -2.56 1.07
C LEU A 77 -13.21 -1.76 1.26
N HIS A 78 -12.88 -0.88 0.32
CA HIS A 78 -11.75 0.03 0.48
C HIS A 78 -11.92 0.98 1.66
N LEU A 79 -13.13 1.54 1.86
CA LEU A 79 -13.43 2.39 3.02
C LEU A 79 -13.33 1.61 4.34
N LEU A 80 -13.89 0.40 4.38
CA LEU A 80 -13.79 -0.50 5.53
C LEU A 80 -12.33 -0.86 5.85
N GLN A 81 -11.49 -1.07 4.83
CA GLN A 81 -10.06 -1.30 5.03
C GLN A 81 -9.36 -0.13 5.73
N ILE A 82 -9.72 1.11 5.40
CA ILE A 82 -9.22 2.29 6.14
C ILE A 82 -9.69 2.22 7.59
N GLU A 83 -10.97 1.95 7.81
CA GLU A 83 -11.54 1.88 9.16
C GLU A 83 -10.88 0.79 10.01
N VAL A 84 -10.67 -0.40 9.47
CA VAL A 84 -9.93 -1.50 10.13
C VAL A 84 -8.51 -1.06 10.51
N TYR A 85 -7.79 -0.41 9.60
CA TYR A 85 -6.45 0.11 9.87
C TYR A 85 -6.45 1.21 10.94
N MET A 86 -7.44 2.11 10.89
CA MET A 86 -7.61 3.14 11.92
C MET A 86 -7.90 2.50 13.28
N ASN A 87 -8.77 1.49 13.31
CA ASN A 87 -9.17 0.83 14.54
C ASN A 87 -8.00 0.09 15.19
N SER A 88 -7.17 -0.59 14.40
CA SER A 88 -5.97 -1.27 14.92
C SER A 88 -4.97 -0.30 15.56
N ILE A 89 -4.98 0.97 15.16
CA ILE A 89 -4.16 2.02 15.78
C ILE A 89 -4.85 2.57 17.02
N LEU A 90 -6.10 3.00 16.88
CA LEU A 90 -6.82 3.78 17.89
C LEU A 90 -7.19 2.97 19.13
N VAL A 91 -7.35 1.65 19.01
CA VAL A 91 -7.70 0.75 20.12
C VAL A 91 -6.75 0.86 21.31
N ASN A 92 -5.47 1.19 21.07
CA ASN A 92 -4.45 1.34 22.10
C ASN A 92 -4.52 2.67 22.87
N PHE A 93 -5.27 3.65 22.35
CA PHE A 93 -5.25 5.01 22.88
C PHE A 93 -6.60 5.47 23.43
N ILE A 94 -7.69 4.83 23.02
CA ILE A 94 -9.05 5.14 23.44
C ILE A 94 -9.51 4.16 24.52
N ASP A 95 -10.33 4.63 25.46
CA ASP A 95 -10.97 3.75 26.44
C ASP A 95 -11.74 2.62 25.73
N LYS A 96 -11.48 1.37 26.14
CA LYS A 96 -12.03 0.18 25.49
C LYS A 96 -13.55 0.21 25.40
N LYS A 97 -14.25 0.61 26.47
CA LYS A 97 -15.70 0.63 26.49
C LYS A 97 -16.27 1.67 25.52
N ALA A 98 -15.70 2.87 25.52
CA ALA A 98 -16.09 3.92 24.58
C ALA A 98 -15.80 3.51 23.13
N PHE A 99 -14.63 2.91 22.88
CA PHE A 99 -14.24 2.43 21.55
C PHE A 99 -15.18 1.33 21.04
N SER A 100 -15.46 0.30 21.85
CA SER A 100 -16.41 -0.76 21.51
C SER A 100 -17.80 -0.22 21.18
N SER A 101 -18.31 0.72 21.99
CA SER A 101 -19.66 1.28 21.80
C SER A 101 -19.82 2.00 20.45
N ILE A 102 -18.75 2.58 19.91
CA ILE A 102 -18.76 3.24 18.59
C ILE A 102 -18.80 2.18 17.49
N LEU A 103 -17.95 1.15 17.60
CA LEU A 103 -17.88 0.10 16.58
C LEU A 103 -19.16 -0.75 16.51
N GLU A 104 -19.85 -0.93 17.64
CA GLU A 104 -21.13 -1.62 17.68
C GLU A 104 -22.21 -0.96 16.80
N LEU A 105 -22.15 0.36 16.57
CA LEU A 105 -23.13 1.08 15.76
C LEU A 105 -23.08 0.71 14.28
N ASN A 106 -21.95 0.20 13.78
CA ASN A 106 -21.78 -0.12 12.36
C ASN A 106 -21.88 -1.63 12.07
N GLU A 107 -22.17 -2.49 13.06
CA GLU A 107 -22.18 -3.95 12.85
C GLU A 107 -23.15 -4.39 11.76
N GLU A 108 -24.34 -3.80 11.72
CA GLU A 108 -25.34 -4.11 10.69
C GLU A 108 -24.81 -3.82 9.27
N LEU A 109 -24.01 -2.76 9.12
CA LEU A 109 -23.38 -2.43 7.84
C LEU A 109 -22.30 -3.45 7.47
N ILE A 110 -21.50 -3.90 8.43
CA ILE A 110 -20.49 -4.95 8.21
C ILE A 110 -21.16 -6.25 7.75
N GLU A 111 -22.23 -6.67 8.41
CA GLU A 111 -22.99 -7.86 8.00
C GLU A 111 -23.62 -7.69 6.61
N LEU A 112 -24.13 -6.50 6.30
CA LEU A 112 -24.68 -6.20 4.97
C LEU A 112 -23.62 -6.41 3.88
N HIS A 113 -22.38 -5.97 4.10
CA HIS A 113 -21.28 -6.16 3.16
C HIS A 113 -20.91 -7.63 2.99
N VAL A 114 -20.90 -8.41 4.08
CA VAL A 114 -20.69 -9.87 4.02
C VAL A 114 -21.77 -10.51 3.15
N ASN A 115 -23.04 -10.25 3.43
CA ASN A 115 -24.17 -10.79 2.68
C ASN A 115 -24.14 -10.38 1.19
N LEU A 116 -23.83 -9.11 0.92
CA LEU A 116 -23.71 -8.60 -0.45
C LEU A 116 -22.59 -9.30 -1.21
N SER A 117 -21.43 -9.49 -0.57
CA SER A 117 -20.28 -10.16 -1.18
C SER A 117 -20.55 -11.64 -1.51
N GLU A 118 -21.35 -12.31 -0.67
CA GLU A 118 -21.80 -13.68 -0.92
C GLU A 118 -22.76 -13.74 -2.12
N ILE A 119 -23.73 -12.83 -2.19
CA ILE A 119 -24.68 -12.72 -3.31
C ILE A 119 -23.96 -12.43 -4.64
N LEU A 120 -22.95 -11.56 -4.63
CA LEU A 120 -22.14 -11.25 -5.81
C LEU A 120 -21.36 -12.47 -6.32
N GLY A 121 -21.07 -13.46 -5.47
CA GLY A 121 -20.48 -14.73 -5.86
C GLY A 121 -19.04 -14.65 -6.37
N VAL A 122 -18.36 -13.51 -6.18
CA VAL A 122 -16.95 -13.32 -6.59
C VAL A 122 -16.03 -13.81 -5.47
N PRO A 123 -15.32 -14.94 -5.63
CA PRO A 123 -14.63 -15.60 -4.52
C PRO A 123 -13.60 -14.72 -3.80
N ASP A 124 -12.76 -14.01 -4.55
CA ASP A 124 -11.71 -13.18 -3.98
C ASP A 124 -12.28 -11.98 -3.22
N THR A 125 -13.37 -11.40 -3.74
CA THR A 125 -14.10 -10.31 -3.08
C THR A 125 -14.75 -10.81 -1.79
N TYR A 126 -15.32 -12.02 -1.79
CA TYR A 126 -15.90 -12.60 -0.59
C TYR A 126 -14.84 -12.89 0.47
N LEU A 127 -13.74 -13.56 0.11
CA LEU A 127 -12.60 -13.82 1.00
C LEU A 127 -12.01 -12.51 1.56
N HIS A 128 -11.91 -11.47 0.73
CA HIS A 128 -11.48 -10.15 1.19
C HIS A 128 -12.46 -9.53 2.18
N THR A 129 -13.76 -9.63 1.91
CA THR A 129 -14.81 -9.10 2.79
C THR A 129 -14.74 -9.78 4.16
N ILE A 130 -14.65 -11.11 4.19
CA ILE A 130 -14.49 -11.88 5.43
C ILE A 130 -13.22 -11.48 6.20
N LEU A 131 -12.11 -11.28 5.49
CA LEU A 131 -10.85 -10.82 6.08
C LEU A 131 -11.00 -9.45 6.75
N LEU A 132 -11.64 -8.50 6.07
CA LEU A 132 -11.88 -7.16 6.62
C LEU A 132 -12.87 -7.18 7.79
N SER A 133 -13.95 -7.96 7.71
CA SER A 133 -14.89 -8.13 8.81
C SER A 133 -14.20 -8.70 10.05
N GLY A 134 -13.36 -9.72 9.90
CA GLY A 134 -12.55 -10.23 11.01
C GLY A 134 -11.64 -9.15 11.61
N GLY A 135 -11.00 -8.32 10.78
CA GLY A 135 -10.15 -7.20 11.23
C GLY A 135 -10.93 -6.09 11.93
N TYR A 136 -12.18 -5.86 11.53
CA TYR A 136 -13.06 -4.91 12.20
C TYR A 136 -13.37 -5.35 13.63
N TYR A 137 -13.77 -6.62 13.80
CA TYR A 137 -14.11 -7.18 15.10
C TYR A 137 -12.90 -7.45 15.99
N SER A 138 -11.70 -7.66 15.43
CA SER A 138 -10.50 -7.98 16.22
C SER A 138 -10.12 -6.89 17.20
N SER A 139 -10.62 -5.67 17.02
CA SER A 139 -10.34 -4.56 17.93
C SER A 139 -11.23 -4.55 19.19
N TYR A 140 -12.33 -5.32 19.24
CA TYR A 140 -13.27 -5.27 20.37
C TYR A 140 -14.11 -6.53 20.65
N LYS A 141 -14.33 -7.43 19.68
CA LYS A 141 -15.07 -8.70 19.81
C LYS A 141 -14.24 -9.84 19.21
N LEU A 142 -13.25 -10.31 19.97
CA LEU A 142 -12.27 -11.31 19.51
C LEU A 142 -12.90 -12.63 19.05
N GLU A 143 -13.91 -13.15 19.75
CA GLU A 143 -14.58 -14.39 19.34
C GLU A 143 -15.22 -14.26 17.95
N LYS A 144 -15.92 -13.14 17.71
CA LYS A 144 -16.54 -12.87 16.39
C LYS A 144 -15.47 -12.68 15.30
N ALA A 145 -14.35 -12.05 15.63
CA ALA A 145 -13.22 -11.95 14.70
C ALA A 145 -12.64 -13.34 14.34
N ARG A 146 -12.51 -14.23 15.34
CA ARG A 146 -12.06 -15.61 15.16
C ARG A 146 -13.01 -16.38 14.24
N GLU A 147 -14.32 -16.27 14.47
CA GLU A 147 -15.36 -16.89 13.63
C GLU A 147 -15.18 -16.53 12.15
N TYR A 148 -15.03 -15.24 11.83
CA TYR A 148 -14.78 -14.81 10.45
C TYR A 148 -13.47 -15.36 9.89
N TYR A 149 -12.38 -15.30 10.65
CA TYR A 149 -11.09 -15.78 10.15
C TYR A 149 -11.08 -17.30 9.93
N GLU A 150 -11.72 -18.07 10.78
CA GLU A 150 -11.85 -19.53 10.63
C GLU A 150 -12.76 -19.90 9.45
N GLN A 151 -13.88 -19.18 9.29
CA GLN A 151 -14.74 -19.30 8.11
C GLN A 151 -13.96 -19.01 6.83
N GLY A 152 -13.24 -17.89 6.79
CA GLY A 152 -12.42 -17.49 5.66
C GLY A 152 -11.31 -18.49 5.35
N LEU A 153 -10.64 -19.03 6.37
CA LEU A 153 -9.61 -20.05 6.21
C LEU A 153 -10.17 -21.33 5.58
N LYS A 154 -11.36 -21.77 6.02
CA LYS A 154 -12.04 -22.93 5.45
C LYS A 154 -12.32 -22.73 3.96
N ILE A 155 -12.93 -21.61 3.60
CA ILE A 155 -13.26 -21.28 2.20
C ILE A 155 -11.98 -21.16 1.36
N ALA A 156 -10.94 -20.51 1.88
CA ALA A 156 -9.67 -20.35 1.19
C ALA A 156 -8.99 -21.71 0.93
N LYS A 157 -9.06 -22.65 1.88
CA LYS A 157 -8.57 -24.03 1.70
C LYS A 157 -9.36 -24.78 0.64
N GLU A 158 -10.69 -24.72 0.69
CA GLU A 158 -11.57 -25.36 -0.31
C GLU A 158 -11.29 -24.86 -1.74
N LYS A 159 -10.89 -23.59 -1.87
CA LYS A 159 -10.55 -22.96 -3.16
C LYS A 159 -9.05 -22.98 -3.50
N ASN A 160 -8.20 -23.59 -2.68
CA ASN A 160 -6.74 -23.60 -2.83
C ASN A 160 -6.12 -22.18 -2.97
N HIS A 161 -6.68 -21.18 -2.28
CA HIS A 161 -6.23 -19.79 -2.39
C HIS A 161 -5.12 -19.48 -1.37
N GLN A 162 -3.87 -19.78 -1.72
CA GLN A 162 -2.72 -19.72 -0.80
C GLN A 162 -2.57 -18.38 -0.05
N TYR A 163 -2.76 -17.24 -0.73
CA TYR A 163 -2.66 -15.93 -0.07
C TYR A 163 -3.60 -15.77 1.12
N TYR A 164 -4.89 -16.09 0.95
CA TYR A 164 -5.86 -15.98 2.02
C TYR A 164 -5.63 -17.03 3.09
N ILE A 165 -5.17 -18.23 2.75
CA ILE A 165 -4.75 -19.23 3.74
C ILE A 165 -3.67 -18.65 4.65
N ASP A 166 -2.61 -18.08 4.08
CA ASP A 166 -1.52 -17.50 4.86
C ASP A 166 -1.99 -16.32 5.71
N LYS A 167 -2.84 -15.45 5.16
CA LYS A 167 -3.40 -14.29 5.87
C LYS A 167 -4.31 -14.68 7.02
N PHE A 168 -5.24 -15.61 6.82
CA PHE A 168 -6.12 -16.08 7.89
C PHE A 168 -5.34 -16.81 8.98
N ASN A 169 -4.39 -17.68 8.62
CA ASN A 169 -3.53 -18.33 9.60
C ASN A 169 -2.74 -17.31 10.43
N TYR A 170 -2.19 -16.27 9.78
CA TYR A 170 -1.50 -15.20 10.47
C TYR A 170 -2.44 -14.48 11.45
N ASN A 171 -3.60 -14.02 11.00
CA ASN A 171 -4.54 -13.28 11.84
C ASN A 171 -5.11 -14.12 12.99
N ILE A 172 -5.39 -15.41 12.78
CA ILE A 172 -5.85 -16.32 13.86
C ILE A 172 -4.76 -16.48 14.92
N LYS A 173 -3.51 -16.65 14.49
CA LYS A 173 -2.37 -16.84 15.39
C LYS A 173 -2.10 -15.62 16.27
N HIS A 174 -2.27 -14.41 15.72
CA HIS A 174 -1.95 -13.15 16.39
C HIS A 174 -3.21 -12.39 16.87
N LEU A 175 -4.37 -13.08 16.96
CA LEU A 175 -5.63 -12.44 17.32
C LEU A 175 -5.65 -11.94 18.77
N ASP A 176 -5.04 -12.71 19.66
CA ASP A 176 -4.96 -12.42 21.09
C ASP A 176 -3.68 -11.65 21.46
N ASP A 177 -2.82 -11.41 20.47
CA ASP A 177 -1.61 -10.62 20.70
C ASP A 177 -2.01 -9.18 21.05
N PRO A 178 -1.28 -8.53 21.97
CA PRO A 178 -1.49 -7.12 22.22
C PRO A 178 -1.35 -6.37 20.89
N PRO A 179 -2.21 -5.37 20.59
CA PRO A 179 -2.16 -4.70 19.31
C PRO A 179 -0.78 -4.10 19.13
N GLU A 180 -0.04 -4.58 18.12
CA GLU A 180 1.33 -4.12 17.85
C GLU A 180 1.34 -2.59 17.78
N GLU A 181 2.45 -1.96 18.20
CA GLU A 181 2.61 -0.53 17.95
C GLU A 181 2.39 -0.28 16.45
N PRO A 182 1.57 0.73 16.09
CA PRO A 182 1.32 1.06 14.70
C PRO A 182 2.63 1.14 13.93
N PHE A 183 2.71 0.46 12.77
CA PHE A 183 3.80 0.72 11.83
C PHE A 183 3.87 2.23 11.61
N LYS A 184 4.99 2.82 12.03
CA LYS A 184 5.30 4.19 11.66
C LYS A 184 5.50 4.17 10.14
N LEU A 185 5.16 5.27 9.48
CA LEU A 185 5.38 5.39 8.04
C LEU A 185 6.85 5.10 7.68
N ASP A 186 7.77 5.38 8.61
CA ASP A 186 9.19 5.07 8.47
C ASP A 186 9.48 3.56 8.55
N ASP A 187 8.69 2.77 9.27
CA ASP A 187 8.81 1.31 9.32
C ASP A 187 8.43 0.66 7.98
N ILE A 188 7.45 1.23 7.27
CA ILE A 188 7.11 0.79 5.89
C ILE A 188 8.23 1.18 4.93
N LYS A 189 8.81 2.38 5.10
CA LYS A 189 9.91 2.84 4.26
C LYS A 189 11.18 2.02 4.47
N THR A 190 11.41 1.46 5.65
CA THR A 190 12.61 0.65 5.96
C THR A 190 12.54 -0.78 5.44
N ILE A 191 11.38 -1.26 4.95
CA ILE A 191 11.24 -2.61 4.39
C ILE A 191 12.26 -2.81 3.25
N PRO A 192 13.11 -3.85 3.32
CA PRO A 192 14.07 -4.15 2.27
C PRO A 192 13.40 -4.30 0.90
N LEU A 193 14.01 -3.73 -0.12
CA LEU A 193 13.49 -3.70 -1.48
C LEU A 193 13.20 -5.12 -2.01
N SER A 194 14.06 -6.09 -1.70
CA SER A 194 13.86 -7.49 -2.11
C SER A 194 12.53 -8.10 -1.63
N ILE A 195 12.11 -7.79 -0.39
CA ILE A 195 10.87 -8.29 0.20
C ILE A 195 9.67 -7.70 -0.55
N THR A 196 9.72 -6.40 -0.83
CA THR A 196 8.66 -5.72 -1.60
C THR A 196 8.57 -6.28 -3.03
N ILE A 197 9.70 -6.49 -3.71
CA ILE A 197 9.72 -7.09 -5.06
C ILE A 197 9.12 -8.49 -5.04
N LYS A 198 9.51 -9.33 -4.09
CA LYS A 198 8.98 -10.69 -3.95
C LYS A 198 7.46 -10.69 -3.77
N THR A 199 6.98 -9.80 -2.90
CA THR A 199 5.55 -9.62 -2.63
C THR A 199 4.79 -9.17 -3.88
N LEU A 200 5.30 -8.15 -4.59
CA LEU A 200 4.68 -7.65 -5.81
C LEU A 200 4.65 -8.68 -6.94
N LYS A 201 5.76 -9.40 -7.17
CA LYS A 201 5.81 -10.49 -8.15
C LYS A 201 4.74 -11.53 -7.83
N TRP A 202 4.64 -11.94 -6.58
CA TRP A 202 3.65 -12.93 -6.18
C TRP A 202 2.20 -12.48 -6.40
N PHE A 203 1.86 -11.21 -6.10
CA PHE A 203 0.52 -10.68 -6.36
C PHE A 203 0.20 -10.50 -7.85
N LYS A 204 1.21 -10.21 -8.67
CA LYS A 204 1.01 -9.82 -10.08
C LYS A 204 1.20 -10.99 -11.05
N SER A 205 1.90 -12.05 -10.67
CA SER A 205 2.06 -13.24 -11.50
C SER A 205 0.73 -13.89 -11.93
N PRO A 206 -0.29 -14.05 -11.07
CA PRO A 206 -1.56 -14.65 -11.49
C PRO A 206 -2.30 -13.85 -12.57
N SER A 207 -2.12 -12.52 -12.60
CA SER A 207 -2.69 -11.66 -13.65
C SER A 207 -2.10 -11.95 -15.03
N LEU A 208 -0.94 -12.60 -15.12
CA LEU A 208 -0.31 -12.92 -16.39
C LEU A 208 -1.09 -13.99 -17.19
N ASP A 209 -1.72 -14.92 -16.48
CA ASP A 209 -2.46 -16.02 -17.10
C ASP A 209 -3.82 -15.57 -17.65
N SER A 210 -4.38 -14.48 -17.11
CA SER A 210 -5.65 -13.92 -17.58
C SER A 210 -5.52 -12.98 -18.78
N ILE A 211 -4.31 -12.54 -19.15
CA ILE A 211 -4.10 -11.66 -20.30
C ILE A 211 -4.16 -12.46 -21.60
N THR A 212 -5.18 -12.19 -22.42
CA THR A 212 -5.38 -12.86 -23.73
C THR A 212 -4.61 -12.20 -24.87
N ASP A 213 -4.32 -10.90 -24.77
CA ASP A 213 -3.54 -10.18 -25.77
C ASP A 213 -2.05 -10.55 -25.64
N SER A 214 -1.48 -11.11 -26.70
CA SER A 214 -0.11 -11.64 -26.68
C SER A 214 0.97 -10.55 -26.53
N ALA A 215 0.74 -9.36 -27.09
CA ALA A 215 1.67 -8.24 -26.99
C ALA A 215 1.64 -7.62 -25.59
N LEU A 216 0.46 -7.49 -25.01
CA LEU A 216 0.27 -7.04 -23.64
C LEU A 216 0.85 -8.05 -22.65
N LYS A 217 0.59 -9.34 -22.83
CA LYS A 217 1.13 -10.41 -21.98
C LYS A 217 2.65 -10.38 -21.96
N LYS A 218 3.29 -10.27 -23.14
CA LYS A 218 4.74 -10.13 -23.24
C LYS A 218 5.27 -8.86 -22.57
N SER A 219 4.55 -7.75 -22.69
CA SER A 219 4.93 -6.49 -22.02
C SER A 219 4.83 -6.60 -20.50
N TYR A 220 3.82 -7.31 -20.01
CA TYR A 220 3.61 -7.60 -18.59
C TYR A 220 4.70 -8.53 -18.05
N GLU A 221 5.07 -9.59 -18.78
CA GLU A 221 6.21 -10.47 -18.46
C GLU A 221 7.51 -9.69 -18.31
N ILE A 222 7.83 -8.82 -19.28
CA ILE A 222 9.02 -7.97 -19.21
C ILE A 222 8.97 -7.07 -17.99
N ALA A 223 7.81 -6.47 -17.69
CA ALA A 223 7.64 -5.62 -16.52
C ALA A 223 7.83 -6.40 -15.21
N LEU A 224 7.26 -7.61 -15.07
CA LEU A 224 7.48 -8.46 -13.90
C LEU A 224 8.95 -8.81 -13.69
N ASN A 225 9.66 -9.14 -14.77
CA ASN A 225 11.09 -9.44 -14.70
C ASN A 225 11.91 -8.21 -14.29
N ASP A 226 11.57 -7.05 -14.86
CA ASP A 226 12.23 -5.77 -14.61
C ASP A 226 11.80 -5.11 -13.28
N LEU A 227 10.96 -5.73 -12.45
CA LEU A 227 10.63 -5.19 -11.12
C LEU A 227 11.85 -5.10 -10.20
N ASP A 228 12.86 -5.93 -10.45
CA ASP A 228 14.03 -6.06 -9.59
C ASP A 228 15.26 -5.32 -10.16
N PRO A 229 15.58 -4.11 -9.68
CA PRO A 229 16.78 -3.40 -10.08
C PRO A 229 18.03 -3.78 -9.26
N LEU A 230 17.94 -4.70 -8.29
CA LEU A 230 19.03 -4.91 -7.32
C LEU A 230 20.33 -5.33 -7.98
N GLU A 231 20.29 -6.17 -9.01
CA GLU A 231 21.47 -6.58 -9.77
C GLU A 231 22.23 -5.35 -10.32
N ILE A 232 21.48 -4.40 -10.89
CA ILE A 232 22.01 -3.18 -11.50
C ILE A 232 22.56 -2.22 -10.45
N LEU A 233 21.84 -2.08 -9.33
CA LEU A 233 22.30 -1.25 -8.24
C LEU A 233 23.55 -1.85 -7.58
N LYS A 234 23.63 -3.17 -7.44
CA LYS A 234 24.80 -3.85 -6.87
C LYS A 234 26.03 -3.72 -7.75
N SER A 235 25.86 -3.67 -9.08
CA SER A 235 27.00 -3.65 -10.00
C SER A 235 27.93 -2.45 -9.82
N CYS A 236 27.40 -1.29 -9.44
CA CYS A 236 28.22 -0.11 -9.14
C CYS A 236 27.44 0.94 -8.35
N LYS A 237 28.07 1.55 -7.34
CA LYS A 237 27.49 2.60 -6.49
C LYS A 237 27.05 3.85 -7.27
N ASN A 238 27.67 4.07 -8.43
CA ASN A 238 27.38 5.20 -9.32
C ASN A 238 26.22 4.91 -10.30
N CYS A 239 25.68 3.69 -10.32
CA CYS A 239 24.52 3.34 -11.14
C CYS A 239 23.22 3.78 -10.46
N ILE A 240 22.32 4.32 -11.27
CA ILE A 240 20.94 4.67 -10.93
C ILE A 240 19.98 4.00 -11.91
N VAL A 241 18.79 3.64 -11.43
CA VAL A 241 17.69 3.14 -12.24
C VAL A 241 16.51 4.09 -12.07
N SER A 242 15.73 4.31 -13.12
CA SER A 242 14.49 5.10 -13.07
C SER A 242 13.37 4.40 -13.84
N TYR A 243 12.17 4.39 -13.27
CA TYR A 243 10.97 3.82 -13.88
C TYR A 243 9.95 4.90 -14.23
N TYR A 244 9.48 4.87 -15.48
CA TYR A 244 8.44 5.73 -16.03
C TYR A 244 7.27 4.85 -16.48
N PRO A 245 6.40 4.43 -15.54
CA PRO A 245 5.31 3.54 -15.89
C PRO A 245 4.32 4.21 -16.85
N SER A 246 3.86 3.43 -17.81
CA SER A 246 2.75 3.77 -18.70
C SER A 246 1.46 3.96 -17.91
N MET A 247 0.42 4.52 -18.54
CA MET A 247 -0.90 4.63 -17.91
C MET A 247 -1.44 3.28 -17.43
N TYR A 248 -1.22 2.22 -18.21
CA TYR A 248 -1.59 0.87 -17.83
C TYR A 248 -0.76 0.35 -16.65
N GLY A 249 0.56 0.57 -16.65
CA GLY A 249 1.42 0.22 -15.51
C GLY A 249 1.03 0.93 -14.22
N GLN A 250 0.56 2.18 -14.30
CA GLN A 250 0.04 2.92 -13.15
C GLN A 250 -1.27 2.33 -12.64
N ALA A 251 -2.22 2.04 -13.53
CA ALA A 251 -3.50 1.42 -13.17
C ALA A 251 -3.30 0.06 -12.49
N GLU A 252 -2.35 -0.73 -12.98
CA GLU A 252 -2.02 -2.05 -12.45
C GLU A 252 -1.09 -2.02 -11.23
N GLY A 253 -0.60 -0.85 -10.80
CA GLY A 253 0.43 -0.77 -9.75
C GLY A 253 1.74 -1.49 -10.10
N LEU A 254 2.01 -1.71 -11.39
CA LEU A 254 3.21 -2.36 -11.92
C LEU A 254 4.17 -1.29 -12.46
N TYR A 255 4.95 -0.69 -11.56
CA TYR A 255 5.75 0.52 -11.86
C TYR A 255 6.85 0.31 -12.90
N SER A 256 7.31 -0.92 -13.11
CA SER A 256 8.27 -1.29 -14.15
C SER A 256 7.62 -1.40 -15.53
N MET A 257 6.29 -1.29 -15.66
CA MET A 257 5.62 -1.38 -16.95
C MET A 257 5.60 -0.02 -17.65
N GLY A 258 6.62 0.24 -18.47
CA GLY A 258 6.79 1.50 -19.20
C GLY A 258 8.24 1.70 -19.63
N ALA A 259 8.64 2.96 -19.81
CA ALA A 259 10.03 3.30 -20.09
C ALA A 259 10.88 3.14 -18.82
N LYS A 260 12.11 2.66 -18.99
CA LYS A 260 13.11 2.52 -17.94
C LYS A 260 14.38 3.22 -18.35
N GLN A 261 15.13 3.69 -17.38
CA GLN A 261 16.45 4.26 -17.61
C GLN A 261 17.48 3.65 -16.68
N ILE A 262 18.71 3.53 -17.19
CA ILE A 262 19.91 3.29 -16.40
C ILE A 262 20.86 4.46 -16.64
N GLY A 263 21.42 4.99 -15.55
CA GLY A 263 22.37 6.10 -15.61
C GLY A 263 23.62 5.85 -14.78
N CYS A 264 24.71 6.51 -15.16
CA CYS A 264 25.91 6.64 -14.32
C CYS A 264 26.07 8.09 -13.86
N THR A 265 26.08 8.33 -12.55
CA THR A 265 26.22 9.68 -11.98
C THR A 265 27.58 10.29 -12.24
N LYS A 266 28.65 9.48 -12.31
CA LYS A 266 30.01 9.94 -12.61
C LYS A 266 30.22 10.27 -14.08
N LYS A 267 29.75 9.41 -14.98
CA LYS A 267 29.87 9.62 -16.43
C LYS A 267 28.81 10.57 -17.01
N LYS A 268 27.77 10.92 -16.23
CA LYS A 268 26.62 11.73 -16.66
C LYS A 268 26.00 11.21 -17.98
N LYS A 269 25.92 9.88 -18.12
CA LYS A 269 25.32 9.20 -19.27
C LYS A 269 24.10 8.41 -18.81
N ILE A 270 23.04 8.49 -19.61
CA ILE A 270 21.78 7.79 -19.40
C ILE A 270 21.45 7.04 -20.68
N VAL A 271 20.87 5.85 -20.52
CA VAL A 271 20.25 5.07 -21.58
C VAL A 271 18.81 4.80 -21.19
N GLU A 272 17.93 4.70 -22.19
CA GLU A 272 16.50 4.45 -22.01
C GLU A 272 16.05 3.25 -22.85
N SER A 273 15.14 2.44 -22.30
CA SER A 273 14.58 1.26 -22.95
C SER A 273 13.29 0.82 -22.26
N SER A 274 12.45 0.05 -22.95
CA SER A 274 11.32 -0.66 -22.35
C SER A 274 11.71 -2.00 -21.73
N ASN A 275 12.97 -2.42 -21.81
CA ASN A 275 13.50 -3.65 -21.21
C ASN A 275 14.80 -3.33 -20.43
N LEU A 276 14.72 -3.42 -19.11
CA LEU A 276 15.78 -3.02 -18.20
C LEU A 276 16.98 -3.95 -18.29
N HIS A 277 16.75 -5.26 -18.30
CA HIS A 277 17.83 -6.25 -18.34
C HIS A 277 18.67 -6.16 -19.63
N SER A 278 18.03 -6.12 -20.81
CA SER A 278 18.72 -5.98 -22.09
C SER A 278 19.49 -4.65 -22.18
N MET A 279 18.90 -3.58 -21.62
CA MET A 279 19.56 -2.28 -21.55
C MET A 279 20.78 -2.30 -20.63
N PHE A 280 20.71 -3.03 -19.50
CA PHE A 280 21.82 -3.15 -18.57
C PHE A 280 23.03 -3.84 -19.19
N ILE A 281 22.82 -4.92 -19.95
CA ILE A 281 23.89 -5.61 -20.70
C ILE A 281 24.59 -4.63 -21.66
N LEU A 282 23.80 -3.85 -22.42
CA LEU A 282 24.34 -2.84 -23.33
C LEU A 282 25.07 -1.71 -22.59
N PHE A 283 24.53 -1.28 -21.45
CA PHE A 283 25.12 -0.26 -20.60
C PHE A 283 26.47 -0.70 -20.07
N GLN A 284 26.57 -1.92 -19.55
CA GLN A 284 27.83 -2.47 -19.04
C GLN A 284 28.89 -2.53 -20.14
N LYS A 285 28.53 -3.07 -21.31
CA LYS A 285 29.45 -3.18 -22.45
C LYS A 285 29.94 -1.82 -22.95
N LYS A 286 29.05 -0.83 -23.07
CA LYS A 286 29.40 0.47 -23.67
C LYS A 286 30.01 1.46 -22.68
N LEU A 287 29.65 1.37 -21.40
CA LEU A 287 29.95 2.41 -20.41
C LEU A 287 30.68 1.90 -19.17
N CYS A 288 30.75 0.60 -18.90
CA CYS A 288 31.40 0.08 -17.69
C CYS A 288 32.70 -0.70 -17.97
N GLU A 289 32.92 -1.18 -19.18
CA GLU A 289 34.16 -1.87 -19.57
C GLU A 289 35.38 -0.96 -19.32
N GLY A 290 36.35 -1.43 -18.52
CA GLY A 290 37.54 -0.65 -18.13
C GLY A 290 37.25 0.63 -17.34
N CYS A 291 36.08 0.77 -16.72
CA CYS A 291 35.68 1.99 -16.04
C CYS A 291 36.45 2.20 -14.72
N GLU A 292 37.18 3.32 -14.63
CA GLU A 292 37.91 3.74 -13.41
C GLU A 292 37.00 4.05 -12.21
N PHE A 293 35.71 4.36 -12.45
CA PHE A 293 34.71 4.62 -11.42
C PHE A 293 33.89 3.38 -11.04
N ASN A 294 34.32 2.19 -11.47
CA ASN A 294 33.60 0.97 -11.15
C ASN A 294 33.82 0.61 -9.68
N GLU A 295 32.78 0.84 -8.88
CA GLU A 295 32.81 0.58 -7.44
C GLU A 295 31.54 -0.20 -7.07
N PRO A 296 31.57 -1.54 -7.15
CA PRO A 296 30.44 -2.39 -6.78
C PRO A 296 29.97 -2.13 -5.35
N ARG A 297 28.67 -2.28 -5.10
CA ARG A 297 28.14 -2.29 -3.73
C ARG A 297 28.34 -3.68 -3.13
N GLU A 298 28.24 -3.77 -1.80
CA GLU A 298 28.29 -5.06 -1.10
C GLU A 298 27.20 -6.02 -1.61
N GLU A 299 27.48 -7.32 -1.58
CA GLU A 299 26.53 -8.34 -2.02
C GLU A 299 25.24 -8.34 -1.16
N SER A 300 25.39 -8.00 0.12
CA SER A 300 24.31 -7.80 1.09
C SER A 300 23.48 -6.53 0.85
N PHE A 301 23.84 -5.69 -0.12
CA PHE A 301 23.14 -4.44 -0.39
C PHE A 301 21.67 -4.68 -0.78
N ASP A 302 20.78 -4.35 0.14
CA ASP A 302 19.34 -4.37 -0.07
C ASP A 302 18.76 -3.07 0.52
N PRO A 303 18.62 -2.02 -0.31
CA PRO A 303 18.18 -0.73 0.18
C PRO A 303 16.71 -0.79 0.58
N PRO A 304 16.23 0.19 1.37
CA PRO A 304 14.82 0.24 1.70
C PRO A 304 13.92 0.57 0.50
N THR A 305 12.66 0.14 0.56
CA THR A 305 11.68 0.21 -0.55
C THR A 305 11.47 1.62 -1.10
N TYR A 306 11.56 2.66 -0.25
CA TYR A 306 11.39 4.06 -0.69
C TYR A 306 12.41 4.49 -1.75
N ILE A 307 13.49 3.72 -1.98
CA ILE A 307 14.41 3.98 -3.07
C ILE A 307 13.68 4.04 -4.42
N ILE A 308 12.59 3.28 -4.63
CA ILE A 308 11.77 3.32 -5.85
C ILE A 308 11.16 4.72 -6.09
N GLU A 309 10.74 5.42 -5.03
CA GLU A 309 10.20 6.78 -5.14
C GLU A 309 11.31 7.77 -5.54
N ASN A 310 12.50 7.59 -4.97
CA ASN A 310 13.68 8.40 -5.30
C ASN A 310 14.21 8.13 -6.71
N MET A 311 13.93 6.96 -7.27
CA MET A 311 14.25 6.62 -8.66
C MET A 311 13.44 7.46 -9.67
N ARG A 312 12.24 7.97 -9.30
CA ARG A 312 11.46 8.87 -10.17
C ARG A 312 11.96 10.31 -10.19
N LEU A 313 12.56 10.80 -9.10
CA LEU A 313 12.77 12.23 -8.87
C LEU A 313 14.18 12.75 -9.20
N ARG A 314 15.18 11.90 -9.40
CA ARG A 314 16.58 12.36 -9.60
C ARG A 314 16.91 12.88 -11.00
N MET A 315 15.96 12.87 -11.94
CA MET A 315 16.24 13.32 -13.32
C MET A 315 16.23 14.85 -13.51
N ILE A 316 15.61 15.61 -12.60
CA ILE A 316 15.65 17.09 -12.66
C ILE A 316 17.07 17.59 -12.33
N GLY A 317 17.75 16.95 -11.37
CA GLY A 317 19.09 17.36 -10.92
C GLY A 317 20.24 17.06 -11.89
N LEU A 318 20.03 16.30 -12.96
CA LEU A 318 21.04 16.12 -14.03
C LEU A 318 20.88 17.13 -15.18
N LYS A 319 19.73 17.80 -15.31
CA LYS A 319 19.57 18.96 -16.21
C LYS A 319 20.22 20.22 -15.63
N GLU A 320 20.17 20.42 -14.31
CA GLU A 320 20.79 21.58 -13.66
C GLU A 320 22.33 21.52 -13.59
N LEU A 321 22.95 20.37 -13.87
CA LEU A 321 24.41 20.21 -13.99
C LEU A 321 24.92 20.28 -15.44
N LEU A 322 24.03 20.61 -16.39
CA LEU A 322 24.28 20.71 -17.83
C LEU A 322 23.92 22.09 -18.42
N ASN A 323 23.50 23.04 -17.58
CA ASN A 323 23.39 24.46 -17.93
C ASN A 323 24.41 25.28 -17.15
#